data_AF-A0A847H5B4-F1
#
_entry.id   AF-A0A847H5B4-F1
#
_cell.length_a   1.000
_cell.length_b   1.000
_cell.length_c   1.000
_cell.angle_alpha   90.00
_cell.angle_beta   90.00
_cell.angle_gamma   90.00
#
_symmetry.space_group_name_H-M   'P 1'
#
loop_
_entity.id
_entity.type
_entity.pdbx_description
1 polymer ?
#
loop_
_entity_poly.entity_id
_entity_poly.type
_entity_poly.pdbx_seq_one_letter_code
_entity_poly.pdbx_strand_id
1 'polypeptide(L)'
;MSTVKSKNPKKTPEFINKVVDKKTLNKLLSQIYLDQGTSKTAYLADCLKNLGYKYATKAGVTISIDDLDIPEAKKDLLDEAE
;
A
#
# COMPACT_ATOMS: atom_id res chain seq x y z
N MET A 1 28.58 -22.47 -30.42
CA MET A 1 28.94 -21.95 -29.08
C MET A 1 27.72 -21.22 -28.52
N SER A 2 26.87 -21.85 -27.72
CA SER A 2 27.07 -22.03 -26.26
C SER A 2 27.31 -20.67 -25.61
N THR A 3 26.39 -20.08 -24.86
CA THR A 3 25.86 -20.68 -23.63
C THR A 3 24.41 -20.31 -23.33
N VAL A 4 23.60 -21.34 -23.19
CA VAL A 4 22.36 -21.39 -22.39
C VAL A 4 22.66 -20.85 -20.98
N LYS A 5 22.06 -19.72 -20.59
CA LYS A 5 21.99 -19.33 -19.17
C LYS A 5 20.73 -19.96 -18.55
N SER A 6 20.88 -21.21 -18.13
CA SER A 6 20.01 -21.84 -17.14
C SER A 6 20.51 -21.42 -15.75
N LYS A 7 19.70 -20.67 -14.98
CA LYS A 7 19.37 -20.91 -13.56
C LYS A 7 18.64 -19.71 -12.95
N ASN A 8 17.38 -19.94 -12.60
CA ASN A 8 16.52 -19.13 -11.73
C ASN A 8 17.21 -18.73 -10.41
N PRO A 9 17.55 -17.45 -10.16
CA PRO A 9 17.84 -16.98 -8.81
C PRO A 9 16.53 -16.47 -8.20
N LYS A 10 16.16 -16.96 -7.01
CA LYS A 10 15.01 -16.48 -6.25
C LYS A 10 15.12 -14.95 -6.08
N LYS A 11 14.43 -14.17 -6.91
CA LYS A 11 14.41 -12.70 -6.82
C LYS A 11 13.76 -12.32 -5.49
N THR A 12 14.54 -11.71 -4.62
CA THR A 12 14.04 -11.01 -3.44
C THR A 12 13.65 -9.60 -3.86
N PRO A 13 12.49 -9.08 -3.41
CA PRO A 13 12.11 -7.71 -3.69
C PRO A 13 13.19 -6.76 -3.15
N GLU A 14 13.49 -5.71 -3.91
CA GLU A 14 14.38 -4.64 -3.49
C GLU A 14 13.81 -3.88 -2.29
N PHE A 15 14.68 -3.23 -1.52
CA PHE A 15 14.28 -2.45 -0.37
C PHE A 15 13.41 -1.25 -0.76
N ILE A 16 12.29 -1.05 -0.07
CA ILE A 16 11.35 0.05 -0.34
C ILE A 16 11.54 1.13 0.72
N ASN A 17 12.10 2.28 0.32
CA ASN A 17 12.26 3.46 1.17
C ASN A 17 11.28 4.57 0.77
N LYS A 18 9.98 4.33 0.93
CA LYS A 18 8.93 5.33 0.66
C LYS A 18 7.65 5.00 1.43
N VAL A 19 6.77 5.98 1.54
CA VAL A 19 5.41 5.77 2.05
C VAL A 19 4.70 4.75 1.16
N VAL A 20 4.18 3.69 1.79
CA VAL A 20 3.49 2.61 1.09
C VAL A 20 2.01 2.92 1.01
N ASP A 21 1.55 3.31 -0.17
CA ASP A 21 0.14 3.46 -0.49
C ASP A 21 -0.47 2.13 -0.95
N LYS A 22 -1.81 2.10 -1.08
CA LYS A 22 -2.55 0.93 -1.57
C LYS A 22 -2.03 0.44 -2.93
N LYS A 23 -1.65 1.35 -3.84
CA LYS A 23 -1.16 0.99 -5.18
C LYS A 23 0.23 0.36 -5.12
N THR A 24 1.16 0.93 -4.35
CA THR A 24 2.50 0.36 -4.16
C THR A 24 2.41 -1.03 -3.53
N LEU A 25 1.53 -1.20 -2.53
CA LEU A 25 1.36 -2.50 -1.88
C LEU A 25 0.88 -3.58 -2.84
N ASN A 26 -0.12 -3.27 -3.67
CA ASN A 26 -0.61 -4.18 -4.71
C ASN A 26 0.51 -4.54 -5.70
N LYS A 27 1.29 -3.55 -6.14
CA LYS A 27 2.42 -3.79 -7.05
C LYS A 27 3.45 -4.73 -6.44
N LEU A 28 3.78 -4.57 -5.15
CA LEU A 28 4.71 -5.45 -4.44
C LEU A 28 4.19 -6.89 -4.38
N LEU A 29 2.90 -7.08 -4.03
CA LEU A 29 2.28 -8.41 -4.02
C LEU A 29 2.30 -9.05 -5.41
N SER A 30 2.00 -8.29 -6.46
CA SER A 30 2.07 -8.78 -7.84
C SER A 30 3.48 -9.19 -8.26
N GLN A 31 4.50 -8.43 -7.87
CA GLN A 31 5.90 -8.79 -8.17
C GLN A 31 6.30 -10.09 -7.45
N ILE A 32 5.97 -10.22 -6.16
CA ILE A 32 6.28 -11.42 -5.38
C ILE A 32 5.51 -12.64 -5.92
N TYR A 33 4.28 -12.44 -6.39
CA TYR A 33 3.50 -13.49 -7.04
C TYR A 33 4.19 -14.01 -8.32
N LEU A 34 4.69 -13.11 -9.16
CA LEU A 34 5.41 -13.47 -10.39
C LEU A 34 6.76 -14.16 -10.09
N ASP A 35 7.49 -13.69 -9.09
CA ASP A 35 8.84 -14.19 -8.79
C ASP A 35 8.84 -15.48 -7.93
N GLN A 36 7.85 -15.64 -7.06
CA GLN A 36 7.86 -16.65 -5.99
C GLN A 36 6.59 -17.51 -5.88
N GLY A 37 5.55 -17.22 -6.66
CA GLY A 37 4.32 -18.00 -6.73
C GLY A 37 3.35 -17.78 -5.57
N THR A 38 2.24 -18.54 -5.60
CA THR A 38 1.07 -18.31 -4.74
C THR A 38 1.34 -18.53 -3.26
N SER A 39 1.97 -19.65 -2.87
CA SER A 39 2.09 -20.02 -1.45
C SER A 39 2.87 -19.00 -0.63
N LYS A 40 3.97 -18.47 -1.19
CA LYS A 40 4.79 -17.45 -0.51
C LYS A 40 4.12 -16.08 -0.51
N THR A 41 3.39 -15.75 -1.58
CA THR A 41 2.61 -14.51 -1.65
C THR A 41 1.49 -14.51 -0.61
N ALA A 42 0.81 -15.65 -0.42
CA ALA A 42 -0.24 -15.80 0.59
C ALA A 42 0.32 -15.64 2.02
N TYR A 43 1.47 -16.27 2.30
CA TYR A 43 2.15 -16.10 3.59
C TYR A 43 2.52 -14.63 3.85
N LEU A 44 3.10 -13.96 2.84
CA LEU A 44 3.47 -12.55 2.96
C LEU A 44 2.25 -11.64 3.16
N ALA A 45 1.14 -11.91 2.47
CA ALA A 45 -0.11 -11.18 2.65
C ALA A 45 -0.65 -11.33 4.09
N ASP A 46 -0.56 -12.53 4.69
CA ASP A 46 -0.99 -12.73 6.07
C ASP A 46 -0.08 -12.00 7.07
N CYS A 47 1.24 -12.05 6.88
CA CYS A 47 2.18 -11.26 7.68
C CYS A 47 1.88 -9.76 7.59
N LEU A 48 1.61 -9.26 6.39
CA LEU A 48 1.32 -7.85 6.16
C LEU A 48 -0.02 -7.43 6.80
N LYS A 49 -1.04 -8.28 6.74
CA LYS A 49 -2.32 -8.08 7.45
C LYS A 49 -2.07 -7.91 8.96
N ASN A 50 -1.34 -8.82 9.57
CA ASN A 50 -1.06 -8.79 11.01
C ASN A 50 -0.24 -7.55 11.40
N LEU A 51 0.75 -7.18 10.58
CA LEU A 51 1.54 -5.97 10.76
C LEU A 51 0.65 -4.71 10.66
N GLY A 52 -0.19 -4.65 9.63
CA GLY A 52 -1.12 -3.56 9.38
C GLY A 52 -2.07 -3.36 10.55
N TYR A 53 -2.71 -4.41 11.04
CA TYR A 53 -3.60 -4.32 12.20
C TYR A 53 -2.88 -3.85 13.46
N LYS A 54 -1.69 -4.40 13.74
CA LYS A 54 -0.90 -3.98 14.91
C LYS A 54 -0.58 -2.49 14.90
N TYR A 55 -0.16 -1.94 13.75
CA TYR A 55 0.20 -0.53 13.66
C TYR A 55 -1.02 0.38 13.46
N ALA A 56 -2.10 -0.09 12.82
CA ALA A 56 -3.35 0.66 12.72
C ALA A 56 -3.95 0.91 14.11
N THR A 57 -3.99 -0.12 14.97
CA THR A 57 -4.45 0.03 16.36
C THR A 57 -3.55 0.98 17.15
N LYS A 58 -2.22 0.92 16.96
CA LYS A 58 -1.29 1.84 17.61
C LYS A 58 -1.36 3.27 17.10
N ALA A 59 -1.67 3.46 15.82
CA ALA A 59 -1.79 4.79 15.22
C ALA A 59 -2.99 5.55 15.78
N GLY A 60 -4.01 4.83 16.27
CA GLY A 60 -5.16 5.45 16.94
C GLY A 60 -5.91 6.43 16.06
N VAL A 61 -5.90 6.22 14.74
CA VAL A 61 -6.56 7.10 13.78
C VAL A 61 -8.06 7.09 14.07
N THR A 62 -8.58 8.25 14.47
CA THR A 62 -9.99 8.51 14.75
C THR A 62 -10.50 9.62 13.83
N ILE A 63 -11.81 9.81 13.81
CA ILE A 63 -12.44 10.96 13.15
C ILE A 63 -13.35 11.65 14.15
N SER A 64 -13.17 12.95 14.31
CA SER A 64 -13.93 13.82 15.21
C SER A 64 -14.59 14.94 14.42
N ILE A 65 -15.57 15.62 15.02
CA ILE A 65 -16.22 16.80 14.40
C ILE A 65 -15.20 17.90 14.06
N ASP A 66 -14.14 18.01 14.87
CA ASP A 66 -13.06 18.98 14.68
C ASP A 66 -12.11 18.62 13.52
N ASP A 67 -12.15 17.39 12.99
CA ASP A 67 -11.39 17.01 11.79
C ASP A 67 -12.10 17.44 10.49
N LEU A 68 -13.32 18.00 10.60
CA LEU A 68 -14.12 18.47 9.47
C LEU A 68 -13.92 19.98 9.29
N ASP A 69 -12.91 20.36 8.53
CA ASP A 69 -12.73 21.75 8.10
C ASP A 69 -13.84 22.17 7.12
N ILE A 70 -14.59 23.20 7.49
CA ILE A 70 -15.58 23.84 6.62
C ILE A 70 -14.86 24.95 5.83
N PRO A 71 -14.73 24.83 4.50
CA PRO A 71 -14.03 25.83 3.71
C PRO A 71 -14.80 27.16 3.73
N GLU A 72 -14.10 28.27 3.97
CA GLU A 72 -14.68 29.61 4.05
C GLU A 72 -15.39 30.00 2.74
N ALA A 73 -14.83 29.56 1.60
CA ALA A 73 -15.39 29.73 0.26
C ALA A 73 -16.79 29.12 0.06
N LYS A 74 -17.27 28.29 1.00
CA LYS A 74 -18.62 27.74 0.94
C LYS A 74 -19.69 28.84 1.00
N LYS A 75 -19.46 29.93 1.73
CA LYS A 75 -20.42 31.04 1.83
C LYS A 75 -20.48 31.84 0.53
N ASP A 76 -19.32 32.21 0.01
CA ASP A 76 -19.21 32.98 -1.23
C ASP A 76 -19.83 32.22 -2.42
N LEU A 77 -19.61 30.90 -2.52
CA LEU A 77 -20.21 30.06 -3.56
C LEU A 77 -21.74 29.90 -3.43
N LEU A 78 -22.30 30.06 -2.23
CA LEU A 78 -23.76 30.04 -2.03
C LEU A 78 -24.37 31.39 -2.42
N ASP A 79 -23.72 32.49 -2.05
CA ASP A 79 -24.15 33.85 -2.37
C ASP A 79 -24.06 34.14 -3.89
N GLU A 80 -23.10 33.56 -4.61
CA GLU A 80 -23.02 33.65 -6.08
C GLU A 80 -24.10 32.85 -6.83
N ALA A 81 -24.72 31.87 -6.17
CA ALA A 81 -25.71 30.97 -6.77
C ALA A 81 -27.17 31.38 -6.50
N GLU A 82 -27.40 32.32 -5.59
CA GLU A 82 -28.72 32.90 -5.24
C GLU A 82 -29.04 34.13 -6.12
#